data_AF-A0A7C3QMB2-F1
#
_entry.id   AF-A0A7C3QMB2-F1
#
_cell.length_a   1.000
_cell.length_b   1.000
_cell.length_c   1.000
_cell.angle_alpha   90.00
_cell.angle_beta   90.00
_cell.angle_gamma   90.00
#
_symmetry.space_group_name_H-M   'P 1'
#
loop_
_entity.id
_entity.type
_entity.pdbx_description
1 polymer ?
#
loop_
_entity_poly.entity_id
_entity_poly.type
_entity_poly.pdbx_seq_one_letter_code
_entity_poly.pdbx_strand_id
1 'polypeptide(L)'
;MNGRKMMIAILMACTFLSFACVYVVLPEGLATPEVVEEDSASKVWNAVVTNVGTSQAGDLHVDISIRNDTGDWSAMQAVPEKPAVLKTSDGKTTNCETVFIGTGGHRLAPGFQMRGYTAKNGDQFETQLLYVECKGASAAAGSTISIEYISYNGILDDYAPDANSMEGTLELNLDEVVTDLVYPIASPVEGLIQQPDVSITALSDNVVTLLDTQRTETGLQFTWQNFNPTKFPLKTHIGIPPVIGTDGIIYGVYETLDIAPIDITPSNSNMEWTTKVAVPNDVKGLYILLSVESKKPRTYINYAVDISDK
;
A
#
# COMPACT_ATOMS: atom_id res chain seq x y z
N MET A 1 -33.16 -9.03 61.43
CA MET A 1 -33.71 -8.97 60.06
C MET A 1 -33.51 -10.34 59.42
N ASN A 2 -34.57 -11.00 58.94
CA ASN A 2 -34.52 -12.40 58.47
C ASN A 2 -33.53 -12.55 57.30
N GLY A 3 -32.60 -13.52 57.33
CA GLY A 3 -31.44 -13.57 56.41
C GLY A 3 -31.78 -13.47 54.91
N ARG A 4 -32.96 -13.95 54.51
CA ARG A 4 -33.48 -13.83 53.14
C ARG A 4 -33.82 -12.39 52.73
N LYS A 5 -34.27 -11.55 53.67
CA LYS A 5 -34.55 -10.12 53.43
C LYS A 5 -33.27 -9.30 53.31
N MET A 6 -32.21 -9.70 54.02
CA MET A 6 -30.90 -9.06 53.92
C MET A 6 -30.24 -9.35 52.56
N MET A 7 -30.37 -10.57 52.05
CA MET A 7 -29.81 -10.93 50.74
C MET A 7 -30.54 -10.24 49.57
N ILE A 8 -31.87 -10.07 49.67
CA ILE A 8 -32.67 -9.31 48.69
C ILE A 8 -32.29 -7.82 48.71
N ALA A 9 -32.05 -7.23 49.88
CA ALA A 9 -31.62 -5.83 50.00
C ALA A 9 -30.22 -5.62 49.38
N ILE A 10 -29.30 -6.57 49.56
CA ILE A 10 -27.97 -6.52 48.95
C ILE A 10 -28.06 -6.65 47.42
N LEU A 11 -28.89 -7.56 46.89
CA LEU A 11 -29.07 -7.70 45.45
C LEU A 11 -29.69 -6.45 44.79
N MET A 12 -30.64 -5.79 45.48
CA MET A 12 -31.23 -4.53 45.02
C MET A 12 -30.22 -3.38 45.05
N ALA A 13 -29.35 -3.32 46.06
CA ALA A 13 -28.28 -2.33 46.12
C ALA A 13 -27.24 -2.53 45.00
N CYS A 14 -26.86 -3.78 44.71
CA CYS A 14 -25.93 -4.09 43.62
C CYS A 14 -26.50 -3.78 42.24
N THR A 15 -27.80 -3.98 42.01
CA THR A 15 -28.46 -3.62 40.75
C THR A 15 -28.64 -2.11 40.59
N PHE A 16 -28.84 -1.36 41.68
CA PHE A 16 -28.84 0.11 41.62
C PHE A 16 -27.45 0.70 41.30
N LEU A 17 -26.37 0.06 41.77
CA LEU A 17 -24.99 0.50 41.52
C LEU A 17 -24.50 0.17 40.10
N SER A 18 -25.03 -0.86 39.43
CA SER A 18 -24.63 -1.20 38.04
C SER A 18 -25.22 -0.28 36.97
N PHE A 19 -26.28 0.49 37.29
CA PHE A 19 -26.85 1.49 36.35
C PHE A 19 -26.30 2.91 36.56
N ALA A 20 -25.46 3.13 37.58
CA ALA A 20 -24.86 4.44 37.85
C ALA A 20 -23.63 4.77 36.98
N CYS A 21 -23.13 3.81 36.18
CA CYS A 21 -21.96 4.00 35.32
C CYS A 21 -22.29 4.42 33.86
N VAL A 22 -23.55 4.73 33.54
CA VAL A 22 -23.97 5.07 32.15
C VAL A 22 -24.35 6.55 31.99
N TYR A 23 -24.25 7.38 33.03
CA TYR A 23 -24.56 8.81 32.88
C TYR A 23 -23.69 9.70 33.76
N VAL A 24 -22.42 9.86 33.37
CA VAL A 24 -21.57 10.95 33.86
C VAL A 24 -21.70 12.10 32.87
N VAL A 25 -22.56 13.07 33.20
CA VAL A 25 -22.51 14.39 32.56
C VAL A 25 -21.38 15.16 33.23
N LEU A 26 -20.31 15.45 32.48
CA LEU A 26 -19.22 16.27 32.96
C LEU A 26 -19.68 17.73 33.09
N PRO A 27 -19.35 18.41 34.20
CA PRO A 27 -19.57 19.86 34.32
C PRO A 27 -18.80 20.62 33.23
N GLU A 28 -19.41 21.67 32.68
CA GLU A 28 -18.72 22.56 31.73
C GLU A 28 -17.41 23.09 32.34
N GLY A 29 -16.29 22.82 31.67
CA GLY A 29 -14.96 23.28 32.08
C GLY A 29 -14.01 22.22 32.67
N LEU A 30 -14.44 20.97 32.81
CA LEU A 30 -13.55 19.84 33.05
C LEU A 30 -13.43 19.04 31.76
N ALA A 31 -12.39 19.33 30.98
CA ALA A 31 -12.08 18.57 29.78
C ALA A 31 -12.08 17.08 30.12
N THR A 32 -12.91 16.33 29.41
CA THR A 32 -12.65 14.90 29.15
C THR A 32 -11.15 14.75 28.92
N PRO A 33 -10.46 13.78 29.53
CA PRO A 33 -9.14 13.42 29.01
C PRO A 33 -9.37 13.22 27.52
N GLU A 34 -8.67 14.00 26.70
CA GLU A 34 -8.64 13.79 25.27
C GLU A 34 -8.34 12.30 25.14
N VAL A 35 -9.38 11.54 24.76
CA VAL A 35 -9.14 10.42 23.88
C VAL A 35 -8.38 11.11 22.79
N VAL A 36 -7.06 10.89 22.79
CA VAL A 36 -6.26 11.14 21.61
C VAL A 36 -7.04 10.36 20.58
N GLU A 37 -7.85 11.07 19.79
CA GLU A 37 -8.19 10.62 18.47
C GLU A 37 -6.81 10.43 17.87
N GLU A 38 -6.30 9.19 17.94
CA GLU A 38 -5.43 8.71 16.89
C GLU A 38 -6.13 9.17 15.64
N ASP A 39 -5.51 10.13 14.96
CA ASP A 39 -5.98 10.74 13.72
C ASP A 39 -6.85 9.72 13.02
N SER A 40 -8.13 10.04 12.82
CA SER A 40 -9.02 9.22 12.01
C SER A 40 -8.58 9.34 10.55
N ALA A 41 -7.33 8.97 10.28
CA ALA A 41 -6.82 8.65 8.98
C ALA A 41 -7.76 7.60 8.43
N SER A 42 -8.49 8.02 7.40
CA SER A 42 -9.33 7.18 6.57
C SER A 42 -8.59 5.87 6.28
N LYS A 43 -9.00 4.75 6.91
CA LYS A 43 -8.37 3.41 6.77
C LYS A 43 -8.68 2.75 5.43
N VAL A 44 -8.71 3.53 4.37
CA VAL A 44 -9.05 3.11 3.01
C VAL A 44 -8.09 3.74 2.01
N TRP A 45 -8.07 3.24 0.79
CA TRP A 45 -7.31 3.87 -0.28
C TRP A 45 -7.90 5.22 -0.65
N ASN A 46 -7.02 6.19 -0.93
CA ASN A 46 -7.39 7.51 -1.43
C ASN A 46 -6.97 7.64 -2.89
N ALA A 47 -7.71 8.41 -3.67
CA ALA A 47 -7.36 8.75 -5.04
C ALA A 47 -7.69 10.20 -5.34
N VAL A 48 -6.86 10.82 -6.18
CA VAL A 48 -6.99 12.22 -6.58
C VAL A 48 -6.87 12.33 -8.10
N VAL A 49 -7.62 13.27 -8.68
CA VAL A 49 -7.55 13.58 -10.10
C VAL A 49 -6.37 14.51 -10.35
N THR A 50 -5.49 14.15 -11.28
CA THR A 50 -4.30 14.96 -11.61
C THR A 50 -4.42 15.68 -12.94
N ASN A 51 -5.28 15.17 -13.83
CA ASN A 51 -5.60 15.83 -15.08
C ASN A 51 -6.93 15.30 -15.64
N VAL A 52 -7.69 16.19 -16.28
CA VAL A 52 -8.93 15.88 -17.00
C VAL A 52 -8.75 16.39 -18.42
N GLY A 53 -8.70 15.47 -19.37
CA GLY A 53 -8.40 15.78 -20.76
C GLY A 53 -9.16 14.88 -21.73
N THR A 54 -8.58 14.75 -22.91
CA THR A 54 -9.16 13.97 -24.00
C THR A 54 -8.11 12.99 -24.52
N SER A 55 -8.50 11.73 -24.69
CA SER A 55 -7.64 10.70 -25.28
C SER A 55 -7.39 10.99 -26.77
N GLN A 56 -6.46 10.27 -27.38
CA GLN A 56 -6.22 10.39 -28.83
C GLN A 56 -7.45 10.06 -29.68
N ALA A 57 -8.38 9.25 -29.15
CA ALA A 57 -9.63 8.88 -29.82
C ALA A 57 -10.74 9.92 -29.65
N GLY A 58 -10.53 10.98 -28.87
CA GLY A 58 -11.56 11.98 -28.58
C GLY A 58 -12.41 11.67 -27.35
N ASP A 59 -12.07 10.63 -26.59
CA ASP A 59 -12.80 10.19 -25.39
C ASP A 59 -12.34 10.98 -24.16
N LEU A 60 -13.19 11.11 -23.14
CA LEU A 60 -12.77 11.66 -21.86
C LEU A 60 -11.64 10.81 -21.27
N HIS A 61 -10.54 11.43 -20.87
CA HIS A 61 -9.38 10.80 -20.23
C HIS A 61 -9.09 11.49 -18.91
N VAL A 62 -9.00 10.73 -17.82
CA VAL A 62 -8.77 11.26 -16.47
C VAL A 62 -7.56 10.56 -15.85
N ASP A 63 -6.49 11.32 -15.64
CA ASP A 63 -5.28 10.85 -14.96
C ASP A 63 -5.50 10.88 -13.45
N ILE A 64 -5.10 9.80 -12.78
CA ILE A 64 -5.39 9.56 -11.36
C ILE A 64 -4.09 9.25 -10.62
N SER A 65 -4.03 9.59 -9.35
CA SER A 65 -2.99 9.13 -8.44
C SER A 65 -3.64 8.55 -7.20
N ILE A 66 -3.05 7.47 -6.68
CA ILE A 66 -3.57 6.74 -5.52
C ILE A 66 -2.59 6.82 -4.36
N ARG A 67 -3.12 6.91 -3.14
CA ARG A 67 -2.36 6.93 -1.89
C ARG A 67 -2.86 5.84 -0.96
N ASN A 68 -1.92 5.13 -0.33
CA ASN A 68 -2.25 4.13 0.66
C ASN A 68 -2.46 4.78 2.04
N ASP A 69 -3.71 5.06 2.40
CA ASP A 69 -4.09 5.56 3.74
C ASP A 69 -4.61 4.45 4.66
N THR A 70 -4.48 3.18 4.28
CA THR A 70 -5.02 2.04 5.07
C THR A 70 -4.37 1.87 6.44
N GLY A 71 -3.23 2.53 6.68
CA GLY A 71 -2.44 2.42 7.92
C GLY A 71 -1.53 1.18 7.97
N ASP A 72 -1.52 0.37 6.92
CA ASP A 72 -0.64 -0.80 6.78
C ASP A 72 -0.17 -0.93 5.32
N TRP A 73 0.76 -1.84 5.05
CA TRP A 73 1.17 -2.18 3.69
C TRP A 73 0.02 -2.78 2.91
N SER A 74 -0.27 -2.24 1.72
CA SER A 74 -1.44 -2.67 0.96
C SER A 74 -1.15 -2.72 -0.53
N ALA A 75 -1.74 -3.70 -1.20
CA ALA A 75 -1.87 -3.72 -2.66
C ALA A 75 -3.33 -3.45 -3.02
N MET A 76 -3.60 -2.78 -4.13
CA MET A 76 -4.96 -2.56 -4.60
C MET A 76 -5.06 -2.68 -6.12
N GLN A 77 -6.26 -3.01 -6.58
CA GLN A 77 -6.65 -2.95 -7.99
C GLN A 77 -8.12 -2.62 -8.12
N ALA A 78 -8.51 -1.97 -9.21
CA ALA A 78 -9.91 -1.89 -9.60
C ALA A 78 -10.51 -3.30 -9.70
N VAL A 79 -11.79 -3.45 -9.35
CA VAL A 79 -12.47 -4.74 -9.45
C VAL A 79 -12.40 -5.21 -10.92
N PRO A 80 -11.87 -6.41 -11.20
CA PRO A 80 -11.73 -6.90 -12.57
C PRO A 80 -13.07 -6.90 -13.30
N GLU A 81 -13.03 -6.51 -14.59
CA GLU A 81 -14.20 -6.46 -15.48
C GLU A 81 -15.32 -5.50 -15.04
N LYS A 82 -15.09 -4.67 -14.03
CA LYS A 82 -16.04 -3.68 -13.57
C LYS A 82 -15.68 -2.28 -14.08
N PRO A 83 -16.56 -1.63 -14.88
CA PRO A 83 -16.27 -0.29 -15.38
C PRO A 83 -16.34 0.73 -14.25
N ALA A 84 -15.61 1.83 -14.42
CA ALA A 84 -15.83 3.02 -13.60
C ALA A 84 -17.13 3.70 -14.04
N VAL A 85 -17.78 4.43 -13.13
CA VAL A 85 -19.04 5.11 -13.40
C VAL A 85 -18.82 6.61 -13.39
N LEU A 86 -18.90 7.23 -14.57
CA LEU A 86 -18.99 8.68 -14.70
C LEU A 86 -20.42 9.11 -14.41
N LYS A 87 -20.61 10.03 -13.46
CA LYS A 87 -21.88 10.69 -13.18
C LYS A 87 -21.76 12.17 -13.47
N THR A 88 -22.56 12.67 -14.40
CA THR A 88 -22.63 14.10 -14.72
C THR A 88 -23.56 14.83 -13.74
N SER A 89 -23.46 16.15 -13.67
CA SER A 89 -24.24 16.99 -12.74
C SER A 89 -25.76 16.95 -12.96
N ASP A 90 -26.22 16.53 -14.13
CA ASP A 90 -27.63 16.24 -14.44
C ASP A 90 -28.10 14.86 -13.93
N GLY A 91 -27.22 14.09 -13.30
CA GLY A 91 -27.47 12.76 -12.76
C GLY A 91 -27.36 11.62 -13.78
N LYS A 92 -27.02 11.90 -15.04
CA LYS A 92 -26.80 10.87 -16.05
C LYS A 92 -25.52 10.10 -15.74
N THR A 93 -25.56 8.78 -15.91
CA THR A 93 -24.42 7.89 -15.68
C THR A 93 -23.91 7.29 -17.00
N THR A 94 -22.59 7.18 -17.13
CA THR A 94 -21.91 6.52 -18.25
C THR A 94 -20.88 5.55 -17.70
N ASN A 95 -20.83 4.34 -18.24
CA ASN A 95 -19.81 3.36 -17.89
C ASN A 95 -18.52 3.65 -18.68
N CYS A 96 -17.41 3.66 -17.97
CA CYS A 96 -16.07 3.88 -18.49
C CYS A 96 -15.34 2.54 -18.42
N GLU A 97 -15.27 1.85 -19.56
CA GLU A 97 -14.73 0.48 -19.65
C GLU A 97 -13.21 0.43 -19.51
N THR A 98 -12.51 1.51 -19.86
CA THR A 98 -11.06 1.60 -19.73
C THR A 98 -10.72 2.08 -18.32
N VAL A 99 -10.34 1.16 -17.44
CA VAL A 99 -9.94 1.45 -16.05
C VAL A 99 -8.57 0.83 -15.79
N PHE A 100 -7.55 1.67 -15.66
CA PHE A 100 -6.21 1.25 -15.25
C PHE A 100 -5.93 1.85 -13.88
N ILE A 101 -6.39 1.19 -12.82
CA ILE A 101 -6.19 1.65 -11.43
C ILE A 101 -5.69 0.48 -10.59
N GLY A 102 -4.52 0.65 -9.97
CA GLY A 102 -3.95 -0.35 -9.08
C GLY A 102 -2.46 -0.15 -8.86
N THR A 103 -1.89 -1.01 -8.02
CA THR A 103 -0.45 -0.98 -7.67
C THR A 103 0.39 -1.89 -8.56
N GLY A 104 -0.22 -2.54 -9.57
CA GLY A 104 0.43 -3.58 -10.37
C GLY A 104 0.72 -4.88 -9.59
N GLY A 105 0.06 -5.07 -8.43
CA GLY A 105 0.30 -6.21 -7.53
C GLY A 105 1.29 -5.89 -6.39
N HIS A 106 2.05 -4.80 -6.51
CA HIS A 106 3.00 -4.38 -5.49
C HIS A 106 2.30 -3.90 -4.22
N ARG A 107 2.87 -4.18 -3.06
CA ARG A 107 2.41 -3.59 -1.80
C ARG A 107 3.05 -2.23 -1.62
N LEU A 108 2.23 -1.20 -1.55
CA LEU A 108 2.62 0.18 -1.29
C LEU A 108 2.65 0.43 0.21
N ALA A 109 3.65 1.17 0.69
CA ALA A 109 3.77 1.50 2.11
C ALA A 109 2.67 2.50 2.53
N PRO A 110 2.24 2.53 3.80
CA PRO A 110 1.27 3.53 4.26
C PRO A 110 1.83 4.95 4.09
N GLY A 111 0.98 5.88 3.65
CA GLY A 111 1.34 7.26 3.34
C GLY A 111 2.07 7.48 2.01
N PHE A 112 2.43 6.40 1.31
CA PHE A 112 3.00 6.49 -0.03
C PHE A 112 1.91 6.71 -1.08
N GLN A 113 2.27 7.44 -2.13
CA GLN A 113 1.45 7.83 -3.25
C GLN A 113 2.13 7.41 -4.56
N MET A 114 1.33 7.03 -5.56
CA MET A 114 1.80 6.61 -6.87
C MET A 114 0.83 7.03 -7.98
N ARG A 115 1.34 7.10 -9.21
CA ARG A 115 0.57 7.39 -10.44
C ARG A 115 0.83 6.41 -11.57
N GLY A 116 1.61 5.37 -11.32
CA GLY A 116 1.84 4.32 -12.30
C GLY A 116 2.81 3.24 -11.82
N TYR A 117 2.93 2.19 -12.61
CA TYR A 117 3.82 1.07 -12.33
C TYR A 117 4.35 0.48 -13.63
N THR A 118 5.40 -0.32 -13.54
CA THR A 118 5.93 -1.08 -14.67
C THR A 118 5.10 -2.35 -14.85
N ALA A 119 4.48 -2.50 -16.01
CA ALA A 119 3.76 -3.70 -16.43
C ALA A 119 4.56 -4.47 -17.48
N LYS A 120 4.31 -5.78 -17.55
CA LYS A 120 4.86 -6.64 -18.60
C LYS A 120 3.85 -6.75 -19.74
N ASN A 121 4.26 -6.37 -20.94
CA ASN A 121 3.50 -6.52 -22.17
C ASN A 121 4.28 -7.44 -23.12
N GLY A 122 3.92 -8.73 -23.12
CA GLY A 122 4.72 -9.75 -23.80
C GLY A 122 6.13 -9.85 -23.21
N ASP A 123 7.15 -9.57 -24.03
CA ASP A 123 8.56 -9.56 -23.63
C ASP A 123 9.09 -8.15 -23.30
N GLN A 124 8.23 -7.13 -23.33
CA GLN A 124 8.60 -5.74 -23.07
C GLN A 124 8.06 -5.24 -21.73
N PHE A 125 8.78 -4.29 -21.14
CA PHE A 125 8.37 -3.59 -19.93
C PHE A 125 7.89 -2.20 -20.30
N GLU A 126 6.67 -1.87 -19.91
CA GLU A 126 6.03 -0.60 -20.23
C GLU A 126 5.54 0.08 -18.94
N THR A 127 5.58 1.41 -18.92
CA THR A 127 4.97 2.17 -17.83
C THR A 127 3.46 2.22 -18.04
N GLN A 128 2.71 1.66 -17.11
CA GLN A 128 1.25 1.79 -17.02
C GLN A 128 0.93 2.93 -16.06
N LEU A 129 0.44 4.05 -16.59
CA LEU A 129 -0.11 5.14 -15.78
C LEU A 129 -1.50 4.77 -15.26
N LEU A 130 -1.90 5.44 -14.19
CA LEU A 130 -3.22 5.26 -13.60
C LEU A 130 -4.23 6.22 -14.21
N TYR A 131 -5.24 5.70 -14.90
CA TYR A 131 -6.23 6.54 -15.57
C TYR A 131 -7.56 5.81 -15.82
N VAL A 132 -8.59 6.60 -16.12
CA VAL A 132 -9.90 6.13 -16.60
C VAL A 132 -10.22 6.81 -17.93
N GLU A 133 -10.78 6.06 -18.89
CA GLU A 133 -11.34 6.62 -20.12
C GLU A 133 -12.83 6.28 -20.30
N CYS A 134 -13.61 7.30 -20.63
CA CYS A 134 -15.05 7.19 -20.84
C CYS A 134 -15.38 7.47 -22.31
N LYS A 135 -15.66 6.41 -23.07
CA LYS A 135 -15.87 6.48 -24.51
C LYS A 135 -17.04 7.39 -24.89
N GLY A 136 -16.81 8.34 -25.80
CA GLY A 136 -17.81 9.28 -26.29
C GLY A 136 -18.41 10.21 -25.23
N ALA A 137 -17.80 10.28 -24.05
CA ALA A 137 -18.20 11.16 -22.97
C ALA A 137 -17.33 12.41 -22.93
N SER A 138 -17.85 13.47 -22.32
CA SER A 138 -17.10 14.66 -21.92
C SER A 138 -17.38 14.96 -20.46
N ALA A 139 -16.39 15.50 -19.74
CA ALA A 139 -16.59 15.97 -18.39
C ALA A 139 -17.37 17.29 -18.40
N ALA A 140 -18.53 17.31 -17.76
CA ALA A 140 -19.24 18.55 -17.45
C ALA A 140 -18.84 19.03 -16.03
N ALA A 141 -18.98 20.32 -15.74
CA ALA A 141 -18.77 20.81 -14.37
C ALA A 141 -19.68 20.06 -13.38
N GLY A 142 -19.11 19.70 -12.23
CA GLY A 142 -19.74 18.90 -11.18
C GLY A 142 -19.83 17.41 -11.49
N SER A 143 -19.06 16.90 -12.47
CA SER A 143 -19.02 15.46 -12.77
C SER A 143 -18.13 14.72 -11.77
N THR A 144 -18.52 13.49 -11.45
CA THR A 144 -17.73 12.58 -10.60
C THR A 144 -17.47 11.26 -11.29
N ILE A 145 -16.37 10.60 -10.93
CA ILE A 145 -16.07 9.21 -11.30
C ILE A 145 -16.05 8.35 -10.05
N SER A 146 -16.77 7.24 -10.07
CA SER A 146 -16.71 6.20 -9.03
C SER A 146 -16.01 4.96 -9.56
N ILE A 147 -14.99 4.46 -8.84
CA ILE A 147 -14.25 3.24 -9.19
C ILE A 147 -14.33 2.29 -8.00
N GLU A 148 -14.87 1.10 -8.21
CA GLU A 148 -14.81 0.06 -7.19
C GLU A 148 -13.45 -0.65 -7.23
N TYR A 149 -12.92 -0.95 -6.05
CA TYR A 149 -11.63 -1.60 -5.91
C TYR A 149 -11.67 -2.72 -4.89
N ILE A 150 -10.70 -3.63 -5.03
CA ILE A 150 -10.30 -4.59 -4.02
C ILE A 150 -8.88 -4.28 -3.57
N SER A 151 -8.65 -4.37 -2.27
CA SER A 151 -7.35 -4.16 -1.63
C SER A 151 -6.99 -5.33 -0.74
N TYR A 152 -5.70 -5.52 -0.51
CA TYR A 152 -5.14 -6.63 0.27
C TYR A 152 -4.21 -6.05 1.33
N ASN A 153 -4.63 -6.05 2.59
CA ASN A 153 -3.92 -5.33 3.66
C ASN A 153 -2.94 -6.23 4.44
N GLY A 154 -1.86 -5.61 4.92
CA GLY A 154 -0.87 -6.18 5.81
C GLY A 154 0.09 -7.18 5.18
N ILE A 155 0.21 -8.34 5.82
CA ILE A 155 1.18 -9.37 5.44
C ILE A 155 0.68 -10.11 4.20
N LEU A 156 1.59 -10.35 3.25
CA LEU A 156 1.32 -11.22 2.10
C LEU A 156 1.45 -12.69 2.54
N ASP A 157 0.43 -13.50 2.32
CA ASP A 157 0.45 -14.96 2.55
C ASP A 157 0.06 -15.67 1.25
N ASP A 158 1.02 -16.27 0.54
CA ASP A 158 0.74 -16.91 -0.76
C ASP A 158 -0.22 -18.11 -0.63
N TYR A 159 -0.34 -18.70 0.57
CA TYR A 159 -1.29 -19.79 0.81
C TYR A 159 -2.72 -19.29 0.99
N ALA A 160 -2.91 -18.01 1.31
CA ALA A 160 -4.21 -17.39 1.52
C ALA A 160 -4.19 -15.91 1.07
N PRO A 161 -3.93 -15.65 -0.22
CA PRO A 161 -3.66 -14.29 -0.72
C PRO A 161 -4.86 -13.35 -0.52
N ASP A 162 -6.08 -13.89 -0.50
CA ASP A 162 -7.31 -13.13 -0.35
C ASP A 162 -7.80 -12.99 1.10
N ALA A 163 -7.10 -13.58 2.08
CA ALA A 163 -7.56 -13.62 3.47
C ALA A 163 -7.74 -12.23 4.10
N ASN A 164 -6.97 -11.25 3.63
CA ASN A 164 -7.02 -9.86 4.09
C ASN A 164 -7.59 -8.92 3.02
N SER A 165 -8.47 -9.45 2.15
CA SER A 165 -9.13 -8.65 1.13
C SER A 165 -10.18 -7.70 1.72
N MET A 166 -10.26 -6.51 1.16
CA MET A 166 -11.27 -5.49 1.50
C MET A 166 -11.71 -4.77 0.23
N GLU A 167 -13.02 -4.63 0.08
CA GLU A 167 -13.62 -3.86 -1.01
C GLU A 167 -13.82 -2.40 -0.60
N GLY A 168 -13.78 -1.51 -1.58
CA GLY A 168 -14.08 -0.10 -1.39
C GLY A 168 -14.44 0.60 -2.68
N THR A 169 -14.72 1.90 -2.58
CA THR A 169 -15.04 2.75 -3.72
C THR A 169 -14.19 4.02 -3.64
N LEU A 170 -13.49 4.33 -4.72
CA LEU A 170 -12.87 5.64 -4.93
C LEU A 170 -13.92 6.54 -5.55
N GLU A 171 -14.14 7.71 -4.94
CA GLU A 171 -15.01 8.75 -5.48
C GLU A 171 -14.15 9.97 -5.84
N LEU A 172 -14.17 10.34 -7.12
CA LEU A 172 -13.31 11.37 -7.69
C LEU A 172 -14.17 12.52 -8.19
N ASN A 173 -13.89 13.75 -7.75
CA ASN A 173 -14.48 14.95 -8.30
C ASN A 173 -13.61 15.47 -9.45
N LEU A 174 -14.19 15.57 -10.66
CA LEU A 174 -13.44 16.01 -11.84
C LEU A 174 -13.14 17.52 -11.86
N ASP A 175 -13.77 18.29 -10.99
CA ASP A 175 -13.46 19.71 -10.81
C ASP A 175 -12.27 19.94 -9.85
N GLU A 176 -11.88 18.91 -9.08
CA GLU A 176 -10.80 18.97 -8.09
C GLU A 176 -9.50 18.38 -8.64
N VAL A 177 -8.92 19.08 -9.61
CA VAL A 177 -7.64 18.69 -10.23
C VAL A 177 -6.46 19.17 -9.39
N VAL A 178 -5.65 18.23 -8.90
CA VAL A 178 -4.45 18.50 -8.10
C VAL A 178 -3.20 18.32 -8.95
N THR A 179 -2.33 19.34 -9.01
CA THR A 179 -1.17 19.36 -9.93
C THR A 179 0.18 19.40 -9.23
N ASP A 180 0.19 19.63 -7.92
CA ASP A 180 1.36 19.84 -7.06
C ASP A 180 1.57 18.68 -6.06
N LEU A 181 1.21 17.47 -6.49
CA LEU A 181 1.39 16.26 -5.70
C LEU A 181 2.87 15.94 -5.46
N VAL A 182 3.16 15.48 -4.23
CA VAL A 182 4.48 15.01 -3.82
C VAL A 182 4.52 13.49 -3.90
N TYR A 183 5.62 12.95 -4.44
CA TYR A 183 5.88 11.52 -4.54
C TYR A 183 7.29 11.18 -4.02
N PRO A 184 7.51 9.93 -3.58
CA PRO A 184 6.49 8.92 -3.33
C PRO A 184 5.79 9.10 -1.98
N ILE A 185 6.28 9.97 -1.09
CA ILE A 185 5.74 10.14 0.27
C ILE A 185 4.85 11.38 0.30
N ALA A 186 3.53 11.18 0.37
CA ALA A 186 2.57 12.27 0.54
C ALA A 186 2.28 12.54 2.01
N SER A 187 2.26 11.50 2.84
CA SER A 187 2.05 11.57 4.29
C SER A 187 3.13 10.74 5.00
N PRO A 188 4.12 11.36 5.66
CA PRO A 188 5.19 10.61 6.32
C PRO A 188 4.65 9.82 7.52
N VAL A 189 5.15 8.59 7.69
CA VAL A 189 4.86 7.72 8.84
C VAL A 189 6.16 7.46 9.59
N GLU A 190 6.20 7.82 10.87
CA GLU A 190 7.39 7.67 11.69
C GLU A 190 7.83 6.20 11.79
N GLY A 191 9.12 5.94 11.61
CA GLY A 191 9.71 4.60 11.71
C GLY A 191 9.40 3.64 10.55
N LEU A 192 8.61 4.06 9.55
CA LEU A 192 8.27 3.24 8.39
C LEU A 192 9.48 3.00 7.48
N ILE A 193 10.21 4.06 7.19
CA ILE A 193 11.32 4.06 6.24
C ILE A 193 12.60 3.64 6.94
N GLN A 194 13.25 2.61 6.40
CA GLN A 194 14.48 2.04 6.91
C GLN A 194 15.71 2.62 6.19
N GLN A 195 16.83 2.68 6.91
CA GLN A 195 18.13 3.01 6.32
C GLN A 195 18.64 1.86 5.44
N PRO A 196 19.50 2.12 4.43
CA PRO A 196 20.03 1.10 3.54
C PRO A 196 20.67 -0.09 4.27
N ASP A 197 21.46 0.15 5.31
CA ASP A 197 22.24 -0.87 6.02
C ASP A 197 21.46 -1.60 7.13
N VAL A 198 20.13 -1.44 7.16
CA VAL A 198 19.28 -2.10 8.15
C VAL A 198 19.42 -3.62 8.07
N SER A 199 19.49 -4.27 9.23
CA SER A 199 19.41 -5.72 9.36
C SER A 199 17.96 -6.16 9.39
N ILE A 200 17.51 -6.87 8.36
CA ILE A 200 16.12 -7.34 8.24
C ILE A 200 16.04 -8.82 8.56
N THR A 201 15.31 -9.15 9.62
CA THR A 201 15.10 -10.56 10.00
C THR A 201 14.07 -11.22 9.07
N ALA A 202 14.51 -12.29 8.43
CA ALA A 202 13.75 -13.17 7.57
C ALA A 202 13.39 -14.50 8.29
N LEU A 203 12.79 -15.43 7.56
CA LEU A 203 12.40 -16.75 8.05
C LEU A 203 13.60 -17.50 8.64
N SER A 204 13.37 -18.23 9.75
CA SER A 204 14.41 -18.98 10.48
C SER A 204 15.57 -18.10 10.98
N ASP A 205 15.26 -16.85 11.34
CA ASP A 205 16.20 -15.85 11.86
C ASP A 205 17.35 -15.52 10.90
N ASN A 206 17.19 -15.80 9.61
CA ASN A 206 18.10 -15.30 8.58
C ASN A 206 18.11 -13.77 8.61
N VAL A 207 19.25 -13.15 8.34
CA VAL A 207 19.38 -11.68 8.33
C VAL A 207 19.76 -11.22 6.94
N VAL A 208 18.88 -10.46 6.31
CA VAL A 208 19.11 -9.83 5.01
C VAL A 208 19.57 -8.39 5.20
N THR A 209 20.58 -7.97 4.45
CA THR A 209 21.13 -6.62 4.48
C THR A 209 21.49 -6.17 3.07
N LEU A 210 21.15 -4.93 2.72
CA LEU A 210 21.61 -4.30 1.48
C LEU A 210 23.02 -3.77 1.72
N LEU A 211 24.00 -4.32 0.99
CA LEU A 211 25.39 -3.92 1.10
C LEU A 211 25.72 -2.73 0.21
N ASP A 212 25.15 -2.69 -0.98
CA ASP A 212 25.47 -1.67 -1.99
C ASP A 212 24.32 -1.45 -2.97
N THR A 213 24.22 -0.22 -3.48
CA THR A 213 23.30 0.16 -4.55
C THR A 213 24.06 0.95 -5.60
N GLN A 214 24.09 0.42 -6.82
CA GLN A 214 24.80 1.02 -7.94
C GLN A 214 23.83 1.45 -9.04
N ARG A 215 23.95 2.71 -9.47
CA ARG A 215 23.34 3.19 -10.70
C ARG A 215 24.10 2.63 -11.90
N THR A 216 23.36 2.02 -12.81
CA THR A 216 23.87 1.47 -14.08
C THR A 216 23.25 2.21 -15.26
N GLU A 217 23.70 1.93 -16.48
CA GLU A 217 23.13 2.56 -17.69
C GLU A 217 21.63 2.28 -17.87
N THR A 218 21.15 1.12 -17.40
CA THR A 218 19.78 0.64 -17.63
C THR A 218 18.90 0.64 -16.38
N GLY A 219 19.41 1.06 -15.21
CA GLY A 219 18.67 1.04 -13.96
C GLY A 219 19.55 0.95 -12.72
N LEU A 220 19.12 0.15 -11.74
CA LEU A 220 19.84 -0.08 -10.49
C LEU A 220 20.27 -1.54 -10.36
N GLN A 221 21.44 -1.74 -9.74
CA GLN A 221 21.90 -3.03 -9.24
C GLN A 221 22.03 -2.95 -7.72
N PHE A 222 21.45 -3.93 -7.03
CA PHE A 222 21.53 -4.07 -5.58
C PHE A 222 22.40 -5.26 -5.24
N THR A 223 23.33 -5.08 -4.29
CA THR A 223 24.11 -6.17 -3.71
C THR A 223 23.55 -6.47 -2.34
N TRP A 224 23.08 -7.70 -2.14
CA TRP A 224 22.49 -8.16 -0.90
C TRP A 224 23.40 -9.15 -0.21
N GLN A 225 23.30 -9.22 1.11
CA GLN A 225 23.88 -10.27 1.93
C GLN A 225 22.79 -10.95 2.75
N ASN A 226 22.93 -12.25 2.94
CA ASN A 226 22.13 -13.03 3.87
C ASN A 226 23.06 -13.76 4.84
N PHE A 227 22.83 -13.59 6.14
CA PHE A 227 23.44 -14.40 7.18
C PHE A 227 22.47 -15.48 7.63
N ASN A 228 22.89 -16.74 7.62
CA ASN A 228 22.10 -17.87 8.08
C ASN A 228 22.63 -18.40 9.43
N PRO A 229 21.96 -18.13 10.56
CA PRO A 229 22.41 -18.60 11.88
C PRO A 229 22.10 -20.08 12.15
N THR A 230 21.39 -20.76 11.25
CA THR A 230 20.91 -22.12 11.48
C THR A 230 21.99 -23.17 11.19
N LYS A 231 21.71 -24.42 11.56
CA LYS A 231 22.59 -25.59 11.30
C LYS A 231 22.44 -26.17 9.89
N PHE A 232 21.54 -25.62 9.07
CA PHE A 232 21.21 -26.16 7.75
C PHE A 232 21.38 -25.06 6.70
N PRO A 233 21.78 -25.41 5.47
CA PRO A 233 21.75 -24.46 4.37
C PRO A 233 20.29 -24.08 4.07
N LEU A 234 20.03 -22.78 3.88
CA LEU A 234 18.68 -22.25 3.65
C LEU A 234 18.69 -21.24 2.50
N LYS A 235 17.53 -21.11 1.84
CA LYS A 235 17.26 -20.06 0.86
C LYS A 235 16.34 -19.02 1.51
N THR A 236 16.68 -17.75 1.38
CA THR A 236 15.85 -16.62 1.83
C THR A 236 15.17 -16.02 0.61
N HIS A 237 13.85 -15.83 0.63
CA HIS A 237 13.13 -15.25 -0.50
C HIS A 237 12.84 -13.76 -0.28
N ILE A 238 13.39 -12.92 -1.18
CA ILE A 238 13.13 -11.48 -1.23
C ILE A 238 12.63 -10.98 -2.60
N GLY A 239 12.41 -11.89 -3.56
CA GLY A 239 12.08 -11.52 -4.94
C GLY A 239 13.15 -10.70 -5.66
N ILE A 240 12.71 -9.96 -6.69
CA ILE A 240 13.44 -8.85 -7.29
C ILE A 240 12.75 -7.58 -6.82
N PRO A 241 13.30 -6.86 -5.81
CA PRO A 241 12.59 -5.75 -5.20
C PRO A 241 12.36 -4.60 -6.20
N PRO A 242 11.12 -4.13 -6.38
CA PRO A 242 10.85 -2.92 -7.15
C PRO A 242 11.30 -1.67 -6.39
N VAL A 243 11.38 -0.55 -7.10
CA VAL A 243 11.62 0.78 -6.51
C VAL A 243 10.56 1.77 -6.91
N ILE A 244 10.25 2.73 -6.05
CA ILE A 244 9.37 3.85 -6.38
C ILE A 244 10.16 5.16 -6.36
N GLY A 245 10.00 5.99 -7.40
CA GLY A 245 10.71 7.25 -7.57
C GLY A 245 9.89 8.50 -7.20
N THR A 246 10.56 9.65 -7.24
CA THR A 246 9.92 10.99 -7.06
C THR A 246 8.96 11.37 -8.17
N ASP A 247 8.93 10.59 -9.24
CA ASP A 247 7.95 10.69 -10.31
C ASP A 247 6.70 9.84 -10.06
N GLY A 248 6.61 9.15 -8.92
CA GLY A 248 5.44 8.39 -8.50
C GLY A 248 5.22 7.09 -9.27
N ILE A 249 6.23 6.58 -9.97
CA ILE A 249 6.16 5.32 -10.72
C ILE A 249 6.88 4.21 -9.96
N ILE A 250 6.23 3.05 -9.84
CA ILE A 250 6.88 1.82 -9.37
C ILE A 250 7.62 1.15 -10.53
N TYR A 251 8.93 1.06 -10.42
CA TYR A 251 9.83 0.38 -11.35
C TYR A 251 10.12 -1.04 -10.90
N GLY A 252 9.97 -1.99 -11.83
CA GLY A 252 10.03 -3.42 -11.56
C GLY A 252 8.66 -4.06 -11.72
N VAL A 253 8.62 -5.19 -12.43
CA VAL A 253 7.39 -5.97 -12.62
C VAL A 253 7.13 -6.78 -11.35
N TYR A 254 5.86 -6.85 -10.95
CA TYR A 254 5.46 -7.75 -9.89
C TYR A 254 5.58 -9.20 -10.36
N GLU A 255 6.40 -9.97 -9.66
CA GLU A 255 6.58 -11.40 -9.86
C GLU A 255 6.49 -12.11 -8.53
N THR A 256 6.11 -13.40 -8.54
CA THR A 256 6.10 -14.18 -7.31
C THR A 256 7.51 -14.23 -6.72
N LEU A 257 7.62 -13.87 -5.43
CA LEU A 257 8.89 -13.59 -4.75
C LEU A 257 9.83 -14.81 -4.63
N ASP A 258 9.31 -16.02 -4.82
CA ASP A 258 10.05 -17.28 -4.78
C ASP A 258 10.76 -17.65 -6.08
N ILE A 259 10.34 -17.06 -7.20
CA ILE A 259 10.91 -17.30 -8.53
C ILE A 259 12.32 -16.72 -8.63
N ALA A 260 12.63 -15.68 -7.82
CA ALA A 260 13.93 -15.04 -7.86
C ALA A 260 15.08 -16.03 -7.59
N PRO A 261 16.13 -16.01 -8.44
CA PRO A 261 17.29 -16.89 -8.30
C PRO A 261 18.20 -16.39 -7.18
N ILE A 262 17.81 -16.66 -5.94
CA ILE A 262 18.61 -16.36 -4.74
C ILE A 262 19.41 -17.59 -4.37
N ASP A 263 20.70 -17.41 -4.14
CA ASP A 263 21.60 -18.51 -3.78
C ASP A 263 21.33 -19.05 -2.37
N ILE A 264 21.64 -20.32 -2.18
CA ILE A 264 21.52 -20.98 -0.88
C ILE A 264 22.63 -20.47 0.03
N THR A 265 22.25 -19.98 1.21
CA THR A 265 23.19 -19.54 2.23
C THR A 265 23.60 -20.73 3.11
N PRO A 266 24.90 -21.09 3.17
CA PRO A 266 25.36 -22.19 4.02
C PRO A 266 25.12 -21.89 5.51
N SER A 267 25.11 -22.95 6.32
CA SER A 267 24.96 -22.86 7.78
C SER A 267 26.03 -21.97 8.42
N ASN A 268 25.63 -21.09 9.35
CA ASN A 268 26.50 -20.19 10.10
C ASN A 268 27.45 -19.37 9.21
N SER A 269 26.95 -18.90 8.07
CA SER A 269 27.76 -18.19 7.09
C SER A 269 26.95 -17.11 6.36
N ASN A 270 27.68 -16.25 5.65
CA ASN A 270 27.13 -15.23 4.77
C ASN A 270 27.12 -15.72 3.32
N MET A 271 26.11 -15.29 2.57
CA MET A 271 26.07 -15.39 1.12
C MET A 271 25.67 -14.05 0.53
N GLU A 272 26.31 -13.67 -0.57
CA GLU A 272 26.01 -12.44 -1.30
C GLU A 272 25.43 -12.75 -2.68
N TRP A 273 24.50 -11.93 -3.13
CA TRP A 273 23.94 -12.01 -4.48
C TRP A 273 23.52 -10.62 -4.95
N THR A 274 23.19 -10.51 -6.25
CA THR A 274 22.74 -9.25 -6.84
C THR A 274 21.36 -9.36 -7.45
N THR A 275 20.56 -8.30 -7.32
CA THR A 275 19.33 -8.11 -8.09
C THR A 275 19.43 -6.85 -8.94
N LYS A 276 18.60 -6.75 -9.98
CA LYS A 276 18.58 -5.61 -10.91
C LYS A 276 17.16 -5.17 -11.16
N VAL A 277 16.95 -3.86 -11.24
CA VAL A 277 15.67 -3.25 -11.60
C VAL A 277 15.90 -2.16 -12.64
N ALA A 278 15.10 -2.16 -13.70
CA ALA A 278 15.20 -1.16 -14.76
C ALA A 278 14.57 0.16 -14.30
N VAL A 279 15.31 1.27 -14.35
CA VAL A 279 14.87 2.59 -13.89
C VAL A 279 15.47 3.68 -14.80
N PRO A 280 14.67 4.62 -15.35
CA PRO A 280 15.19 5.72 -16.16
C PRO A 280 16.18 6.60 -15.40
N ASN A 281 17.31 6.95 -16.02
CA ASN A 281 18.48 7.60 -15.39
C ASN A 281 18.21 8.96 -14.73
N ASP A 282 17.17 9.64 -15.18
CA ASP A 282 16.68 10.92 -14.70
C ASP A 282 15.79 10.82 -13.45
N VAL A 283 15.25 9.64 -13.12
CA VAL A 283 14.45 9.42 -11.90
C VAL A 283 15.36 9.40 -10.66
N LYS A 284 14.93 10.13 -9.62
CA LYS A 284 15.64 10.34 -8.34
C LYS A 284 14.74 10.02 -7.14
N GLY A 285 15.31 10.15 -5.94
CA GLY A 285 14.61 9.98 -4.65
C GLY A 285 13.92 8.64 -4.56
N LEU A 286 14.67 7.58 -4.86
CA LEU A 286 14.18 6.22 -4.99
C LEU A 286 14.05 5.55 -3.62
N TYR A 287 13.03 4.71 -3.47
CA TYR A 287 12.84 3.84 -2.30
C TYR A 287 12.60 2.42 -2.77
N ILE A 288 13.26 1.44 -2.15
CA ILE A 288 13.02 0.02 -2.41
C ILE A 288 11.76 -0.40 -1.66
N LEU A 289 10.81 -1.02 -2.37
CA LEU A 289 9.66 -1.69 -1.75
C LEU A 289 10.01 -3.17 -1.60
N LEU A 290 10.62 -3.51 -0.47
CA LEU A 290 11.21 -4.82 -0.21
C LEU A 290 10.22 -5.74 0.51
N SER A 291 9.96 -6.92 -0.05
CA SER A 291 9.22 -7.99 0.62
C SER A 291 10.19 -9.08 1.08
N VAL A 292 10.15 -9.49 2.34
CA VAL A 292 11.04 -10.53 2.90
C VAL A 292 10.23 -11.65 3.52
N GLU A 293 10.48 -12.88 3.08
CA GLU A 293 9.83 -14.07 3.63
C GLU A 293 10.15 -14.21 5.12
N SER A 294 9.11 -14.27 5.96
CA SER A 294 9.18 -14.12 7.40
C SER A 294 8.05 -14.87 8.10
N LYS A 295 8.23 -15.18 9.40
CA LYS A 295 7.27 -15.89 10.28
C LYS A 295 7.03 -17.35 9.90
N LYS A 296 6.50 -17.62 8.69
CA LYS A 296 6.26 -18.97 8.15
C LYS A 296 6.57 -18.98 6.65
N PRO A 297 6.78 -20.16 6.03
CA PRO A 297 7.00 -20.24 4.59
C PRO A 297 5.89 -19.54 3.80
N ARG A 298 6.28 -18.84 2.74
CA ARG A 298 5.41 -18.08 1.82
C ARG A 298 4.61 -16.96 2.46
N THR A 299 5.12 -16.40 3.54
CA THR A 299 4.56 -15.22 4.20
C THR A 299 5.59 -14.10 4.17
N TYR A 300 5.21 -12.90 3.72
CA TYR A 300 6.16 -11.82 3.48
C TYR A 300 5.78 -10.55 4.24
N ILE A 301 6.78 -9.99 4.92
CA ILE A 301 6.70 -8.67 5.56
C ILE A 301 7.38 -7.67 4.64
N ASN A 302 6.80 -6.48 4.55
CA ASN A 302 7.23 -5.46 3.61
C ASN A 302 7.96 -4.32 4.34
N TYR A 303 8.95 -3.75 3.66
CA TYR A 303 9.84 -2.70 4.16
C TYR A 303 10.05 -1.65 3.06
N ALA A 304 10.12 -0.38 3.46
CA ALA A 304 10.55 0.70 2.59
C ALA A 304 12.01 1.01 2.95
N VAL A 305 12.93 0.84 2.01
CA VAL A 305 14.36 1.14 2.23
C VAL A 305 14.72 2.39 1.44
N ASP A 306 15.22 3.41 2.13
CA ASP A 306 15.65 4.67 1.53
C ASP A 306 16.93 4.47 0.72
N ILE A 307 16.88 4.76 -0.58
CA ILE A 307 18.05 4.84 -1.48
C ILE A 307 18.02 6.16 -2.26
N SER A 308 17.47 7.21 -1.64
CA SER A 308 17.20 8.50 -2.28
C SER A 308 18.45 9.25 -2.74
N ASP A 309 19.63 8.86 -2.24
CA ASP A 309 20.94 9.38 -2.62
C ASP A 309 21.52 8.79 -3.93
N LYS A 310 20.81 7.83 -4.56
CA LYS A 310 21.27 7.08 -5.75
C LYS A 310 20.70 7.55 -7.10
#